data_AF-A0A5S9M8V2-F1
#
_entry.id   AF-A0A5S9M8V2-F1
#
_cell.length_a   1.000
_cell.length_b   1.000
_cell.length_c   1.000
_cell.angle_alpha   90.00
_cell.angle_beta   90.00
_cell.angle_gamma   90.00
#
_symmetry.space_group_name_H-M   'P 1'
#
loop_
_entity.id
_entity.type
_entity.pdbx_description
1 polymer ?
#
loop_
_entity_poly.entity_id
_entity_poly.type
_entity_poly.pdbx_seq_one_letter_code
_entity_poly.pdbx_strand_id
1 'polypeptide(L)'
;MGIAGAGNSGTLISTLFGPRLAEIYGWHAVMGLALIPLSLVFLFFIFTAKDAPNQPAPQPIWSYFSVFQVKSTWFFCLLYAITFGGFVGLSSFLSIFFVDQYGVSKIHAGDFVTLCVAAGSFFRPVGGLIADKIGGMKVLLGLFGIIGICLGE
;
A
#
# COMPACT_ATOMS: atom_id res chain seq x y z
N MET A 1 -6.05 -1.16 13.26
CA MET A 1 -5.59 -0.62 11.96
C MET A 1 -4.13 -0.15 11.95
N GLY A 2 -3.50 0.22 13.08
CA GLY A 2 -2.11 0.73 13.09
C GLY A 2 -1.05 -0.21 12.51
N ILE A 3 -1.14 -1.52 12.77
CA ILE A 3 -0.21 -2.54 12.24
C ILE A 3 -0.39 -2.71 10.71
N ALA A 4 -1.59 -2.48 10.16
CA ALA A 4 -1.81 -2.50 8.71
C ALA A 4 -1.13 -1.30 7.99
N GLY A 5 -0.82 -0.23 8.72
CA GLY A 5 -0.02 0.89 8.21
C GLY A 5 1.43 0.52 7.92
N ALA A 6 1.96 -0.52 8.56
CA ALA A 6 3.32 -1.03 8.33
C ALA A 6 3.49 -1.60 6.90
N GLY A 7 2.42 -1.95 6.18
CA GLY A 7 2.53 -2.48 4.82
C GLY A 7 3.24 -1.53 3.83
N ASN A 8 3.13 -0.22 4.01
CA ASN A 8 3.80 0.75 3.13
C ASN A 8 5.27 1.01 3.49
N SER A 9 5.74 0.61 4.68
CA SER A 9 7.15 0.86 5.06
C SER A 9 8.11 0.08 4.19
N GLY A 10 7.70 -1.09 3.67
CA GLY A 10 8.46 -1.83 2.66
C GLY A 10 8.67 -1.03 1.38
N THR A 11 7.66 -0.28 0.93
CA THR A 11 7.78 0.62 -0.23
C THR A 11 8.81 1.71 0.04
N LEU A 12 8.79 2.34 1.21
CA LEU A 12 9.78 3.37 1.59
C LEU A 12 11.22 2.84 1.54
N ILE A 13 11.44 1.65 2.10
CA ILE A 13 12.75 1.00 2.09
C ILE A 13 13.15 0.68 0.64
N SER A 14 12.23 0.18 -0.17
CA SER A 14 12.49 -0.16 -1.58
C SER A 14 12.81 1.06 -2.43
N THR A 15 12.06 2.15 -2.31
CA THR A 15 12.28 3.38 -3.09
C THR A 15 13.54 4.12 -2.66
N LEU A 16 13.91 4.03 -1.38
CA LEU A 16 15.13 4.64 -0.86
C LEU A 16 16.39 3.82 -1.22
N PHE A 17 16.40 2.52 -0.93
CA PHE A 17 17.60 1.70 -1.09
C PHE A 17 17.72 1.05 -2.47
N GLY A 18 16.61 0.76 -3.14
CA GLY A 18 16.59 0.05 -4.43
C GLY A 18 17.45 0.72 -5.51
N PRO A 19 17.19 1.99 -5.88
CA PRO A 19 17.98 2.70 -6.88
C PRO A 19 19.46 2.81 -6.51
N ARG A 20 19.77 3.05 -5.24
CA ARG A 20 21.15 3.18 -4.72
C ARG A 20 21.93 1.88 -4.84
N LEU A 21 21.33 0.77 -4.44
CA LEU A 21 21.94 -0.55 -4.56
C LEU A 21 22.03 -1.00 -6.03
N ALA A 22 21.04 -0.64 -6.86
CA ALA A 22 21.04 -0.98 -8.28
C ALA A 22 22.14 -0.25 -9.06
N GLU A 23 22.54 0.96 -8.65
CA GLU A 23 23.65 1.68 -9.26
C GLU A 23 25.00 1.00 -9.01
N ILE A 24 25.19 0.42 -7.82
CA ILE A 24 26.46 -0.22 -7.41
C ILE A 24 26.52 -1.69 -7.88
N TYR A 25 25.43 -2.44 -7.71
CA TYR A 25 25.41 -3.90 -7.87
C TYR A 25 24.53 -4.39 -9.03
N GLY A 26 23.77 -3.50 -9.67
CA GLY A 26 22.79 -3.86 -10.70
C GLY A 26 21.49 -4.45 -10.14
N TRP A 27 20.42 -4.39 -10.94
CA TRP A 27 19.09 -4.83 -10.50
C TRP A 27 18.98 -6.33 -10.18
N HIS A 28 19.76 -7.19 -10.86
CA HIS A 28 19.77 -8.62 -10.55
C HIS A 28 20.24 -8.89 -9.13
N ALA A 29 21.30 -8.21 -8.68
CA ALA A 29 21.79 -8.34 -7.31
C ALA A 29 20.80 -7.78 -6.28
N VAL A 30 20.16 -6.65 -6.57
CA VAL A 30 19.11 -6.06 -5.70
C VAL A 30 17.96 -7.04 -5.47
N MET A 31 17.49 -7.71 -6.51
CA MET A 31 16.44 -8.73 -6.38
C MET A 31 16.93 -9.92 -5.55
N GLY A 32 18.19 -10.36 -5.75
CA GLY A 32 18.81 -11.38 -4.90
C GLY A 32 18.90 -10.98 -3.42
N LEU A 33 19.28 -9.72 -3.14
CA LEU A 33 19.32 -9.18 -1.79
C LEU A 33 17.92 -9.09 -1.16
N ALA A 34 16.89 -8.75 -1.94
CA ALA A 34 15.51 -8.70 -1.47
C ALA A 34 14.95 -10.07 -1.07
N LEU A 35 15.49 -11.17 -1.62
CA LEU A 35 15.13 -12.53 -1.21
C LEU A 35 15.58 -12.84 0.22
N ILE A 36 16.66 -12.24 0.72
CA ILE A 36 17.17 -12.51 2.08
C ILE A 36 16.13 -12.18 3.16
N PRO A 37 15.64 -10.93 3.31
CA PRO A 37 14.62 -10.63 4.31
C PRO A 37 13.30 -11.37 4.05
N LEU A 38 12.95 -11.60 2.78
CA LEU A 38 11.76 -12.38 2.42
C LEU A 38 11.84 -13.81 2.95
N SER A 39 12.97 -14.50 2.72
CA SER A 39 13.21 -15.85 3.19
C SER A 39 13.29 -15.92 4.72
N LEU A 40 13.89 -14.92 5.38
CA LEU A 40 13.93 -14.85 6.84
C LEU A 40 12.53 -14.74 7.44
N VAL A 41 11.70 -13.83 6.90
CA VAL A 41 10.29 -13.69 7.34
C VAL A 41 9.50 -14.96 7.05
N PHE A 42 9.70 -15.57 5.89
CA PHE A 42 9.04 -16.82 5.52
C PHE A 42 9.39 -17.97 6.47
N LEU A 43 10.68 -18.19 6.74
CA LEU A 43 11.14 -19.20 7.70
C LEU A 43 10.61 -18.90 9.11
N PHE A 44 10.68 -17.65 9.55
CA PHE A 44 10.11 -17.24 10.84
C PHE A 44 8.62 -17.58 10.94
N PHE A 45 7.84 -17.30 9.88
CA PHE A 45 6.43 -17.66 9.81
C PHE A 45 6.20 -19.18 9.86
N ILE A 46 7.02 -19.99 9.18
CA ILE A 46 6.91 -21.46 9.27
C ILE A 46 7.00 -21.95 10.72
N PHE A 47 7.92 -21.40 11.51
CA PHE A 47 8.14 -21.86 12.89
C PHE A 47 7.22 -21.22 13.92
N THR A 48 6.65 -20.04 13.63
CA THR A 48 5.95 -19.22 14.63
C THR A 48 4.46 -19.09 14.36
N ALA A 49 4.01 -19.29 13.11
CA ALA A 49 2.59 -19.22 12.78
C ALA A 49 1.84 -20.33 13.51
N LYS A 50 0.82 -19.93 14.27
CA LYS A 50 -0.09 -20.83 14.96
C LYS A 50 -1.48 -20.63 14.40
N ASP A 51 -2.19 -21.72 14.20
CA ASP A 51 -3.60 -21.66 13.85
C ASP A 51 -4.41 -21.00 14.96
N ALA A 52 -5.50 -20.32 14.57
CA ALA A 52 -6.37 -19.68 15.53
C ALA A 52 -7.02 -20.75 16.44
N PRO A 53 -7.03 -20.55 17.77
CA PRO A 53 -7.56 -21.55 18.71
C PRO A 53 -9.06 -21.86 18.50
N ASN A 54 -9.80 -20.95 17.85
CA ASN A 54 -11.19 -21.13 17.44
C ASN A 54 -11.32 -21.13 15.91
N GLN A 55 -10.69 -22.09 15.24
CA GLN A 55 -10.80 -22.23 13.79
C GLN A 55 -12.22 -22.70 13.39
N PRO A 56 -12.97 -21.94 12.57
CA PRO A 56 -14.25 -22.40 12.05
C PRO A 56 -14.06 -23.59 11.11
N ALA A 57 -15.08 -24.44 10.99
CA ALA A 57 -15.06 -25.54 10.04
C ALA A 57 -14.84 -25.03 8.59
N PRO A 58 -14.04 -25.74 7.77
CA PRO A 58 -13.81 -25.36 6.38
C PRO A 58 -15.12 -25.19 5.61
N GLN A 59 -15.29 -24.03 4.98
CA GLN A 59 -16.45 -23.76 4.14
C GLN A 59 -16.24 -24.31 2.73
N PRO A 60 -17.28 -24.85 2.07
CA PRO A 60 -17.16 -25.27 0.67
C PRO A 60 -16.84 -24.07 -0.21
N ILE A 61 -16.08 -24.29 -1.30
CA ILE A 61 -15.56 -23.19 -2.13
C ILE A 61 -16.66 -22.27 -2.68
N TRP A 62 -17.83 -22.84 -2.93
CA TRP A 62 -19.05 -22.15 -3.40
C TRP A 62 -19.56 -21.10 -2.39
N SER A 63 -19.36 -21.32 -1.09
CA SER A 63 -19.76 -20.36 -0.05
C SER A 63 -19.01 -19.03 -0.18
N TYR A 64 -17.77 -19.03 -0.68
CA TYR A 64 -17.00 -17.78 -0.88
C TYR A 64 -17.57 -16.94 -2.02
N PHE A 65 -18.24 -17.54 -3.00
CA PHE A 65 -18.86 -16.80 -4.10
C PHE A 65 -20.09 -15.99 -3.65
N SER A 66 -20.69 -16.31 -2.50
CA SER A 66 -21.79 -15.52 -1.93
C SER A 66 -21.42 -14.07 -1.67
N VAL A 67 -20.13 -13.78 -1.44
CA VAL A 67 -19.61 -12.42 -1.23
C VAL A 67 -19.86 -11.52 -2.44
N PHE A 68 -19.85 -12.06 -3.66
CA PHE A 68 -20.10 -11.30 -4.88
C PHE A 68 -21.56 -10.83 -5.02
N GLN A 69 -22.50 -11.46 -4.30
CA GLN A 69 -23.91 -11.05 -4.29
C GLN A 69 -24.15 -9.82 -3.40
N VAL A 70 -23.20 -9.51 -2.51
CA VAL A 70 -23.29 -8.37 -1.60
C VAL A 70 -22.88 -7.09 -2.33
N LYS A 71 -23.87 -6.29 -2.75
CA LYS A 71 -23.66 -5.05 -3.52
C LYS A 71 -22.75 -4.04 -2.83
N SER A 72 -22.86 -3.91 -1.50
CA SER A 72 -22.02 -2.99 -0.72
C SER A 72 -20.53 -3.34 -0.81
N THR A 73 -20.18 -4.63 -0.92
CA THR A 73 -18.79 -5.09 -1.09
C THR A 73 -18.17 -4.48 -2.34
N TRP A 74 -18.88 -4.51 -3.48
CA TRP A 74 -18.39 -3.92 -4.72
C TRP A 74 -18.14 -2.42 -4.60
N PHE A 75 -19.05 -1.70 -3.94
CA PHE A 75 -18.87 -0.27 -3.71
C PHE A 75 -17.63 0.00 -2.85
N PHE A 76 -17.43 -0.74 -1.76
CA PHE A 76 -16.21 -0.63 -0.95
C PHE A 76 -14.95 -0.99 -1.72
N CYS A 77 -14.96 -2.04 -2.56
CA CYS A 77 -13.85 -2.40 -3.43
C CYS A 77 -13.52 -1.28 -4.42
N LEU A 78 -14.53 -0.65 -5.02
CA LEU A 78 -14.34 0.49 -5.93
C LEU A 78 -13.71 1.68 -5.21
N LEU A 79 -14.25 2.05 -4.04
CA LEU A 79 -13.71 3.15 -3.23
C LEU A 79 -12.27 2.87 -2.79
N TYR A 80 -11.97 1.62 -2.42
CA TYR A 80 -10.62 1.17 -2.10
C TYR A 80 -9.68 1.24 -3.32
N ALA A 81 -10.14 0.81 -4.50
CA ALA A 81 -9.37 0.89 -5.74
C ALA A 81 -9.05 2.35 -6.11
N ILE A 82 -9.99 3.27 -5.94
CA ILE A 82 -9.77 4.69 -6.24
C ILE A 82 -8.81 5.31 -5.21
N THR A 83 -9.05 5.09 -3.91
CA THR A 83 -8.24 5.72 -2.86
C THR A 83 -6.85 5.10 -2.74
N PHE A 84 -6.76 3.80 -2.46
CA PHE A 84 -5.49 3.12 -2.30
C PHE A 84 -4.81 2.80 -3.63
N GLY A 85 -5.57 2.32 -4.62
CA GLY A 85 -5.02 2.09 -5.95
C GLY A 85 -4.55 3.39 -6.63
N GLY A 86 -5.26 4.50 -6.43
CA GLY A 86 -4.82 5.83 -6.86
C GLY A 86 -3.49 6.25 -6.21
N PHE A 87 -3.34 6.04 -4.89
CA PHE A 87 -2.08 6.29 -4.19
C PHE A 87 -0.91 5.44 -4.75
N VAL A 88 -1.12 4.13 -4.93
CA VAL A 88 -0.09 3.23 -5.48
C VAL A 88 0.25 3.60 -6.93
N GLY A 89 -0.76 3.87 -7.75
CA GLY A 89 -0.60 4.30 -9.14
C GLY A 89 0.17 5.60 -9.25
N LEU A 90 -0.18 6.62 -8.45
CA LEU A 90 0.51 7.90 -8.41
C LEU A 90 1.97 7.74 -7.98
N SER A 91 2.25 6.96 -6.92
CA SER A 91 3.62 6.75 -6.45
C SER A 91 4.52 6.07 -7.51
N SER A 92 3.98 5.11 -8.25
CA SER A 92 4.68 4.45 -9.37
C SER A 92 4.89 5.41 -10.54
N PHE A 93 3.84 6.15 -10.91
CA PHE A 93 3.89 7.13 -11.99
C PHE A 93 4.91 8.23 -11.72
N LEU A 94 4.93 8.77 -10.50
CA LEU A 94 5.80 9.88 -10.11
C LEU A 94 7.29 9.53 -10.25
N SER A 95 7.66 8.26 -9.97
CA SER A 95 9.02 7.77 -10.17
C SER A 95 9.46 7.88 -11.63
N ILE A 96 8.59 7.49 -12.56
CA ILE A 96 8.83 7.54 -14.01
C ILE A 96 8.81 8.99 -14.48
N PHE A 97 7.82 9.76 -14.04
CA PHE A 97 7.64 11.16 -14.42
C PHE A 97 8.86 12.02 -14.09
N PHE A 98 9.43 11.91 -12.89
CA PHE A 98 10.63 12.68 -12.53
C PHE A 98 11.86 12.29 -13.36
N VAL A 99 12.02 11.01 -13.70
CA VAL A 99 13.16 10.56 -14.51
C VAL A 99 12.97 10.97 -15.97
N ASP A 100 11.82 10.68 -16.57
CA ASP A 100 11.61 10.81 -18.02
C ASP A 100 11.32 12.26 -18.44
N GLN A 101 10.56 13.02 -17.64
CA GLN A 101 10.16 14.39 -18.01
C GLN A 101 11.11 15.44 -17.44
N TYR A 102 11.66 15.23 -16.25
CA TYR A 102 12.52 16.20 -15.57
C TYR A 102 14.01 15.81 -15.60
N GLY A 103 14.36 14.64 -16.13
CA GLY A 103 15.75 14.18 -16.20
C GLY A 103 16.40 13.97 -14.84
N VAL A 104 15.61 13.84 -13.77
CA VAL A 104 16.11 13.67 -12.40
C VAL A 104 16.76 12.29 -12.27
N SER A 105 17.86 12.20 -11.52
CA SER A 105 18.52 10.90 -11.30
C SER A 105 17.57 9.92 -10.61
N LYS A 106 17.74 8.62 -10.87
CA LYS A 106 16.89 7.56 -10.27
C LYS A 106 16.90 7.59 -8.74
N ILE A 107 18.00 8.02 -8.13
CA ILE A 107 18.14 8.18 -6.68
C ILE A 107 17.26 9.33 -6.18
N HIS A 108 17.38 10.52 -6.77
CA HIS A 108 16.59 11.68 -6.34
C HIS A 108 15.10 11.50 -6.64
N ALA A 109 14.73 10.86 -7.75
CA ALA A 109 13.35 10.47 -8.01
C ALA A 109 12.82 9.53 -6.91
N GLY A 110 13.63 8.56 -6.48
CA GLY A 110 13.33 7.69 -5.35
C GLY A 110 13.13 8.45 -4.04
N ASP A 111 13.94 9.47 -3.76
CA ASP A 111 13.83 10.29 -2.56
C ASP A 111 12.50 11.08 -2.53
N PHE A 112 12.11 11.71 -3.63
CA PHE A 112 10.83 12.42 -3.72
C PHE A 112 9.63 11.49 -3.56
N VAL A 113 9.67 10.33 -4.20
CA VAL A 113 8.61 9.33 -4.09
C VAL A 113 8.53 8.79 -2.67
N THR A 114 9.68 8.57 -2.01
CA THR A 114 9.75 8.16 -0.61
C THR A 114 9.07 9.19 0.30
N LEU A 115 9.28 10.49 0.08
CA LEU A 115 8.59 11.54 0.84
C LEU A 115 7.07 11.50 0.63
N CYS A 116 6.60 11.34 -0.62
CA CYS A 116 5.17 11.21 -0.92
C CYS A 116 4.55 9.98 -0.25
N VAL A 117 5.22 8.83 -0.32
CA VAL A 117 4.76 7.58 0.31
C VAL A 117 4.78 7.69 1.83
N ALA A 118 5.77 8.40 2.40
CA ALA A 118 5.89 8.60 3.84
C ALA A 118 4.75 9.48 4.36
N ALA A 119 4.46 10.58 3.66
CA ALA A 119 3.32 11.43 3.95
C ALA A 119 2.01 10.62 3.91
N GLY A 120 1.75 9.87 2.83
CA GLY A 120 0.56 9.03 2.72
C GLY A 120 0.45 7.97 3.83
N SER A 121 1.58 7.39 4.24
CA SER A 121 1.65 6.42 5.32
C SER A 121 1.37 7.05 6.69
N PHE A 122 1.83 8.29 6.92
CA PHE A 122 1.55 9.06 8.13
C PHE A 122 0.07 9.45 8.24
N PHE A 123 -0.59 9.79 7.14
CA PHE A 123 -2.01 10.13 7.15
C PHE A 123 -2.92 8.93 7.44
N ARG A 124 -2.45 7.69 7.31
CA ARG A 124 -3.26 6.50 7.63
C ARG A 124 -3.67 6.38 9.10
N PRO A 125 -2.76 6.42 10.09
CA PRO A 125 -3.17 6.39 11.49
C PRO A 125 -4.04 7.59 11.84
N VAL A 126 -3.76 8.78 11.30
CA VAL A 126 -4.60 9.98 11.50
C VAL A 126 -6.01 9.76 10.96
N GLY A 127 -6.14 9.29 9.72
CA GLY A 127 -7.42 8.98 9.09
C GLY A 127 -8.18 7.87 9.83
N GLY A 128 -7.46 6.86 10.34
CA GLY A 128 -8.01 5.81 11.19
C GLY A 128 -8.59 6.36 12.50
N LEU A 129 -7.83 7.20 13.21
CA LEU A 129 -8.29 7.83 14.45
C LEU A 129 -9.53 8.72 14.24
N ILE A 130 -9.61 9.40 13.10
CA ILE A 130 -10.81 10.18 12.73
C ILE A 130 -11.97 9.23 12.40
N ALA A 131 -11.74 8.20 11.58
CA ALA A 131 -12.75 7.22 11.20
C ALA A 131 -13.33 6.45 12.40
N ASP A 132 -12.50 6.15 13.40
CA ASP A 132 -12.92 5.51 14.65
C ASP A 132 -13.87 6.42 15.48
N LYS A 133 -13.74 7.75 15.34
CA LYS A 133 -14.58 8.72 16.07
C LYS A 133 -15.88 9.09 15.34
N ILE A 134 -15.80 9.34 14.03
CA ILE A 134 -16.94 9.88 13.25
C ILE A 134 -17.56 8.89 12.27
N GLY A 135 -16.96 7.70 12.12
CA GLY A 135 -17.41 6.64 11.22
C GLY A 135 -16.73 6.72 9.84
N GLY A 136 -16.19 5.60 9.37
CA GLY A 136 -15.40 5.53 8.12
C GLY A 136 -16.15 6.01 6.87
N MET A 137 -17.47 5.77 6.78
CA MET A 137 -18.26 6.24 5.64
C MET A 137 -18.36 7.76 5.56
N LYS A 138 -18.46 8.46 6.70
CA LYS A 138 -18.50 9.93 6.74
C LYS A 138 -17.16 10.53 6.36
N VAL A 139 -16.07 9.94 6.84
CA VAL A 139 -14.69 10.34 6.45
C VAL A 139 -14.50 10.19 4.95
N LEU A 140 -14.96 9.07 4.39
CA LEU A 140 -14.81 8.78 2.97
C LEU A 140 -15.61 9.75 2.10
N LEU A 141 -16.86 10.05 2.47
CA LEU A 141 -17.68 11.06 1.80
C LEU A 141 -17.04 12.45 1.86
N GLY A 142 -16.48 12.83 3.01
CA GLY A 142 -15.73 14.08 3.15
C GLY A 142 -14.51 14.14 2.23
N LEU A 143 -13.72 13.06 2.17
CA LEU A 143 -12.55 12.97 1.29
C LEU A 143 -12.93 13.13 -0.19
N PHE A 144 -13.93 12.39 -0.66
CA PHE A 144 -14.38 12.51 -2.06
C PHE A 144 -15.02 13.86 -2.35
N GLY A 145 -15.72 14.47 -1.38
CA GLY A 145 -16.23 15.84 -1.51
C GLY A 145 -15.12 16.86 -1.70
N ILE A 146 -14.05 16.78 -0.90
CA ILE A 146 -12.87 17.65 -1.05
C ILE A 146 -12.22 17.44 -2.41
N ILE A 147 -12.00 16.19 -2.83
CA ILE A 147 -11.43 15.87 -4.15
C ILE A 147 -12.29 16.46 -5.28
N GLY A 148 -13.62 16.32 -5.19
CA GLY A 148 -14.54 16.87 -6.18
C GLY A 148 -14.48 18.39 -6.29
N ILE A 149 -14.34 19.10 -5.16
CA ILE A 149 -14.14 20.55 -5.14
C ILE A 149 -12.81 20.92 -5.77
N CYS A 150 -11.72 20.23 -5.43
CA CYS A 150 -10.40 20.51 -5.98
C CYS A 150 -10.25 20.22 -7.48
N LEU A 151 -11.09 19.33 -8.03
CA LEU A 151 -11.11 19.00 -9.47
C LEU A 151 -12.12 19.84 -10.27
N GLY A 152 -13.02 20.56 -9.59
CA GLY A 152 -14.07 21.38 -10.21
C GLY A 152 -13.62 22.79 -10.60
N GLU A 153 -12.35 23.11 -10.39
CA GLU A 153 -11.65 24.36 -10.77
C GLU A 153 -10.63 24.05 -11.87
#